data_AF-A0A3Q9EQJ4-F1
#
_entry.id   AF-A0A3Q9EQJ4-F1
#
_cell.length_a   1.000
_cell.length_b   1.000
_cell.length_c   1.000
_cell.angle_alpha   90.00
_cell.angle_beta   90.00
_cell.angle_gamma   90.00
#
_symmetry.space_group_name_H-M   'P 1'
#
loop_
_entity.id
_entity.type
_entity.pdbx_description
1 polymer ?
#
loop_
_entity_poly.entity_id
_entity_poly.type
_entity_poly.pdbx_seq_one_letter_code
_entity_poly.pdbx_strand_id
1 'polypeptide(L)'
;MTSVSEGAAEFRRPSAAVPPGERGATRIADRVVAKVASQAAREAVGSVTDAARQYANVVVAHETARIRVHVELDYPTDIGARCAAVRRHVAERVGALVGMEVPEVAVHVERLHSAPVQGTAQGRTR
;
A
#
# COMPACT_ATOMS: atom_id res chain seq x y z
N MET A 1 35.09 -20.25 37.99
CA MET A 1 34.00 -21.11 37.49
C MET A 1 33.01 -20.21 36.80
N THR A 2 33.08 -20.11 35.47
CA THR A 2 32.15 -19.32 34.67
C THR A 2 31.61 -20.24 33.60
N SER A 3 30.35 -20.63 33.72
CA SER A 3 29.65 -21.47 32.76
C SER A 3 29.36 -20.66 31.50
N VAL A 4 29.98 -21.05 30.39
CA VAL A 4 29.62 -20.61 29.06
C VAL A 4 28.38 -21.39 28.65
N SER A 5 27.21 -20.76 28.69
CA SER A 5 26.01 -21.35 28.12
C SER A 5 26.10 -21.27 26.61
N GLU A 6 26.37 -22.43 26.01
CA GLU A 6 26.22 -22.69 24.58
C GLU A 6 24.81 -22.28 24.15
N GLY A 7 24.74 -21.23 23.33
CA GLY A 7 23.54 -20.89 22.59
C GLY A 7 23.22 -22.06 21.67
N ALA A 8 22.24 -22.85 22.10
CA ALA A 8 21.71 -23.98 21.36
C ALA A 8 21.46 -23.56 19.92
N ALA A 9 22.17 -24.23 19.01
CA ALA A 9 21.89 -24.18 17.59
C ALA A 9 20.43 -24.59 17.39
N GLU A 10 19.54 -23.63 17.17
CA GLU A 10 18.20 -23.89 16.70
C GLU A 10 18.33 -24.61 15.36
N PHE A 11 18.01 -25.91 15.42
CA PHE A 11 17.98 -26.81 14.29
C PHE A 11 17.29 -26.11 13.12
N ARG A 12 18.07 -25.82 12.06
CA ARG A 12 17.53 -25.56 10.73
C ARG A 12 16.70 -26.80 10.37
N ARG A 13 15.40 -26.76 10.66
CA ARG A 13 14.47 -27.81 10.25
C ARG A 13 14.71 -28.02 8.76
N PRO A 14 14.92 -29.28 8.31
CA PRO A 14 15.07 -29.53 6.88
C PRO A 14 13.84 -28.93 6.20
N SER A 15 14.06 -28.02 5.26
CA SER A 15 12.94 -27.42 4.52
C SER A 15 12.19 -28.56 3.88
N ALA A 16 10.93 -28.76 4.26
CA ALA A 16 10.09 -29.77 3.65
C ALA A 16 10.21 -29.67 2.13
N ALA A 17 10.47 -30.79 1.47
CA ALA A 17 10.67 -30.81 0.03
C ALA A 17 9.43 -30.23 -0.66
N VAL A 18 9.61 -29.18 -1.45
CA VAL A 18 8.52 -28.53 -2.21
C VAL A 18 7.89 -29.56 -3.15
N PRO A 19 6.55 -29.73 -3.15
CA PRO A 19 5.86 -30.63 -4.09
C PRO A 19 6.25 -30.35 -5.54
N PRO A 20 6.39 -31.36 -6.42
CA PRO A 20 6.81 -31.16 -7.81
C PRO A 20 6.00 -30.10 -8.58
N GLY A 21 4.68 -30.04 -8.37
CA GLY A 21 3.80 -29.05 -9.01
C GLY A 21 3.95 -27.61 -8.50
N GLU A 22 4.65 -27.41 -7.37
CA GLU A 22 4.91 -26.08 -6.79
C GLU A 22 6.34 -25.61 -7.06
N ARG A 23 7.20 -26.47 -7.64
CA ARG A 23 8.58 -26.10 -7.95
C ARG A 23 8.58 -25.08 -9.09
N GLY A 24 9.19 -23.92 -8.85
CA GLY A 24 9.22 -22.81 -9.81
C GLY A 24 7.98 -21.90 -9.75
N ALA A 25 7.02 -22.17 -8.86
CA ALA A 25 5.90 -21.27 -8.62
C ALA A 25 6.35 -20.02 -7.86
N THR A 26 5.87 -18.84 -8.28
CA THR A 26 6.12 -17.58 -7.58
C THR A 26 5.10 -17.41 -6.46
N ARG A 27 5.54 -17.35 -5.21
CA ARG A 27 4.69 -17.00 -4.07
C ARG A 27 4.87 -15.55 -3.69
N ILE A 28 3.83 -14.75 -3.87
CA ILE A 28 3.82 -13.34 -3.49
C ILE A 28 3.15 -13.21 -2.14
N ALA A 29 3.91 -12.81 -1.12
CA ALA A 29 3.36 -12.57 0.21
C ALA A 29 2.45 -11.34 0.22
N ASP A 30 1.41 -11.35 1.06
CA ASP A 30 0.43 -10.27 1.23
C ASP A 30 1.11 -8.90 1.43
N ARG A 31 2.22 -8.87 2.18
CA ARG A 31 3.01 -7.65 2.42
C ARG A 31 3.59 -7.04 1.14
N VAL A 32 3.86 -7.84 0.11
CA VAL A 32 4.37 -7.37 -1.17
C VAL A 32 3.22 -6.76 -1.97
N VAL A 33 2.06 -7.41 -1.98
CA VAL A 33 0.83 -6.86 -2.60
C VAL A 33 0.45 -5.53 -1.97
N ALA A 34 0.51 -5.43 -0.64
CA ALA A 34 0.28 -4.19 0.09
C ALA A 34 1.24 -3.07 -0.32
N LYS A 35 2.54 -3.38 -0.53
CA LYS A 35 3.53 -2.40 -1.02
C LYS A 35 3.22 -1.94 -2.44
N VAL A 36 2.88 -2.86 -3.34
CA VAL A 36 2.50 -2.53 -4.72
C VAL A 36 1.24 -1.67 -4.74
N ALA A 37 0.22 -2.02 -3.97
CA ALA A 37 -1.01 -1.25 -3.85
C ALA A 37 -0.78 0.16 -3.27
N SER A 38 0.08 0.27 -2.25
CA SER A 38 0.46 1.58 -1.66
C SER A 38 1.16 2.47 -2.68
N GLN A 39 2.07 1.89 -3.47
CA GLN A 39 2.79 2.62 -4.50
C GLN A 39 1.86 3.02 -5.66
N ALA A 40 0.97 2.12 -6.10
CA ALA A 40 -0.03 2.44 -7.11
C ALA A 40 -0.97 3.57 -6.64
N ALA A 41 -1.38 3.55 -5.37
CA ALA A 41 -2.17 4.63 -4.80
C ALA A 41 -1.43 5.97 -4.84
N ARG A 42 -0.14 5.99 -4.50
CA ARG A 42 0.72 7.19 -4.60
C ARG A 42 0.79 7.73 -6.03
N GLU A 43 0.98 6.85 -7.02
CA GLU A 43 0.99 7.20 -8.44
C GLU A 43 -0.33 7.85 -8.89
N ALA A 44 -1.46 7.31 -8.43
CA ALA A 44 -2.79 7.78 -8.83
C ALA A 44 -3.20 9.11 -8.15
N VAL A 45 -2.79 9.32 -6.90
CA VAL A 45 -3.07 10.55 -6.16
C VAL A 45 -2.24 11.71 -6.74
N GLY A 46 -0.96 11.48 -7.00
CA GLY A 46 -0.03 12.52 -7.44
C GLY A 46 0.38 13.45 -6.29
N SER A 47 0.61 14.73 -6.59
CA SER A 47 1.12 15.73 -5.63
C SER A 47 0.05 16.22 -4.65
N VAL A 48 0.25 15.98 -3.34
CA VAL A 48 -0.47 16.60 -2.20
C VAL A 48 0.55 16.87 -1.05
N THR A 49 1.78 17.28 -1.41
CA THR A 49 3.03 17.21 -0.61
C THR A 49 3.67 15.81 -0.58
N ASP A 50 4.99 15.73 -0.83
CA ASP A 50 5.76 14.47 -0.96
C ASP A 50 5.81 13.64 0.35
N ALA A 51 5.30 14.20 1.45
CA ALA A 51 5.25 13.58 2.77
C ALA A 51 3.93 12.84 3.06
N ALA A 52 2.88 13.00 2.24
CA ALA A 52 1.61 12.31 2.45
C ALA A 52 1.82 10.79 2.30
N ARG A 53 1.56 10.04 3.37
CA ARG A 53 1.89 8.61 3.44
C ARG A 53 0.68 7.78 3.01
N GLN A 54 0.58 7.45 1.72
CA GLN A 54 -0.40 6.47 1.27
C GLN A 54 0.01 5.07 1.73
N TYR A 55 -0.93 4.33 2.31
CA TYR A 55 -0.70 2.94 2.66
C TYR A 55 -1.92 2.08 2.33
N ALA A 56 -1.67 0.80 2.08
CA ALA A 56 -2.69 -0.17 1.75
C ALA A 56 -2.65 -1.36 2.72
N ASN A 57 -3.85 -1.81 3.12
CA ASN A 57 -4.08 -3.08 3.77
C ASN A 57 -4.64 -4.05 2.74
N VAL A 58 -4.13 -5.27 2.73
CA VAL A 58 -4.50 -6.29 1.74
C VAL A 58 -4.81 -7.59 2.44
N VAL A 59 -5.88 -8.25 1.98
CA VAL A 59 -6.20 -9.63 2.33
C VAL A 59 -6.17 -10.43 1.04
N VAL A 60 -5.27 -11.41 0.97
CA VAL A 60 -5.17 -12.33 -0.16
C VAL A 60 -5.90 -13.62 0.18
N ALA A 61 -6.72 -14.09 -0.76
CA ALA A 61 -7.35 -15.41 -0.69
C ALA A 61 -7.19 -16.07 -2.06
N HIS A 62 -6.37 -17.12 -2.13
CA HIS A 62 -5.96 -17.76 -3.39
C HIS A 62 -5.33 -16.72 -4.33
N GLU A 63 -5.89 -16.53 -5.53
CA GLU A 63 -5.42 -15.59 -6.54
C GLU A 63 -6.16 -14.25 -6.51
N THR A 64 -6.93 -13.99 -5.44
CA THR A 64 -7.76 -12.79 -5.31
C THR A 64 -7.27 -11.90 -4.18
N ALA A 65 -7.16 -10.59 -4.43
CA ALA A 65 -6.76 -9.59 -3.44
C ALA A 65 -7.88 -8.57 -3.18
N ARG A 66 -8.31 -8.45 -1.93
CA ARG A 66 -9.16 -7.33 -1.48
C ARG A 66 -8.29 -6.25 -0.86
N ILE A 67 -8.47 -5.02 -1.30
CA ILE A 67 -7.55 -3.92 -0.97
C ILE A 67 -8.31 -2.78 -0.29
N ARG A 68 -7.77 -2.31 0.83
CA ARG A 68 -8.17 -1.03 1.45
C ARG A 68 -7.01 -0.06 1.38
N VAL A 69 -7.22 1.08 0.73
CA VAL A 69 -6.19 2.11 0.53
C VAL A 69 -6.57 3.36 1.31
N HIS A 70 -5.59 3.91 2.01
CA HIS A 70 -5.69 5.16 2.76
C HIS A 70 -4.97 6.26 1.97
N VAL A 71 -5.68 7.35 1.67
CA VAL A 71 -5.18 8.46 0.84
C VAL A 71 -5.47 9.81 1.50
N GLU A 72 -4.62 10.78 1.16
CA GLU A 72 -4.83 12.19 1.46
C GLU A 72 -4.97 12.93 0.11
N LEU A 73 -5.89 13.89 0.02
CA LEU A 73 -6.21 14.60 -1.23
C LEU A 73 -6.16 16.10 -1.04
N ASP A 74 -5.88 16.87 -2.10
CA ASP A 74 -6.01 18.32 -2.08
C ASP A 74 -7.48 18.75 -1.99
N TYR A 75 -7.70 19.96 -1.46
CA TYR A 75 -8.98 20.66 -1.50
C TYR A 75 -8.80 22.09 -2.04
N PRO A 76 -9.68 22.56 -2.94
CA PRO A 76 -10.83 21.86 -3.50
C PRO A 76 -10.47 20.84 -4.61
N THR A 77 -11.14 19.69 -4.62
CA THR A 77 -11.07 18.70 -5.72
C THR A 77 -12.36 17.90 -5.81
N ASP A 78 -12.59 17.22 -6.93
CA ASP A 78 -13.65 16.22 -7.04
C ASP A 78 -13.20 14.92 -6.37
N ILE A 79 -13.62 14.74 -5.12
CA ILE A 79 -13.27 13.58 -4.29
C ILE A 79 -13.76 12.28 -4.94
N GLY A 80 -14.93 12.29 -5.57
CA GLY A 80 -15.52 11.11 -6.21
C GLY A 80 -14.69 10.66 -7.41
N ALA A 81 -14.38 11.60 -8.31
CA ALA A 81 -13.54 11.33 -9.48
C ALA A 81 -12.12 10.91 -9.09
N ARG A 82 -11.52 11.55 -8.07
CA ARG A 82 -10.20 11.17 -7.54
C ARG A 82 -10.20 9.77 -6.94
N CYS A 83 -11.18 9.44 -6.10
CA CYS A 83 -11.29 8.10 -5.53
C CYS A 83 -11.52 7.03 -6.62
N ALA A 84 -12.34 7.32 -7.64
CA ALA A 84 -12.56 6.42 -8.76
C ALA A 84 -11.27 6.18 -9.56
N ALA A 85 -10.48 7.23 -9.82
CA ALA A 85 -9.17 7.10 -10.47
C ALA A 85 -8.20 6.24 -9.64
N VAL A 86 -8.13 6.45 -8.32
CA VAL A 86 -7.31 5.62 -7.43
C VAL A 86 -7.75 4.15 -7.46
N ARG A 87 -9.05 3.86 -7.36
CA ARG A 87 -9.56 2.48 -7.42
C ARG A 87 -9.15 1.78 -8.71
N ARG A 88 -9.35 2.44 -9.84
CA ARG A 88 -9.00 1.91 -11.16
C ARG A 88 -7.50 1.64 -11.27
N HIS A 89 -6.67 2.64 -10.98
CA HIS A 89 -5.20 2.52 -11.12
C HIS A 89 -4.61 1.45 -10.20
N VAL A 90 -5.10 1.34 -8.96
CA VAL A 90 -4.65 0.31 -8.02
C VAL A 90 -5.02 -1.09 -8.52
N ALA A 91 -6.26 -1.30 -8.97
CA ALA A 91 -6.68 -2.59 -9.51
C ALA A 91 -5.87 -2.98 -10.75
N GLU A 92 -5.66 -2.04 -11.68
CA GLU A 92 -4.86 -2.24 -12.89
C GLU A 92 -3.40 -2.58 -12.58
N ARG A 93 -2.73 -1.79 -11.72
CA ARG A 93 -1.31 -2.00 -11.40
C ARG A 93 -1.06 -3.27 -10.60
N VAL A 94 -1.92 -3.59 -9.63
CA VAL A 94 -1.79 -4.84 -8.86
C VAL A 94 -2.04 -6.04 -9.76
N GLY A 95 -3.09 -6.03 -10.59
CA GLY A 95 -3.33 -7.09 -11.56
C GLY A 95 -2.16 -7.30 -12.51
N ALA A 96 -1.61 -6.21 -13.06
CA ALA A 96 -0.50 -6.27 -14.01
C ALA A 96 0.83 -6.76 -13.40
N LEU A 97 1.13 -6.40 -12.15
CA LEU A 97 2.43 -6.71 -11.52
C LEU A 97 2.43 -7.97 -10.67
N VAL A 98 1.29 -8.30 -10.07
CA VAL A 98 1.15 -9.40 -9.10
C VAL A 98 0.41 -10.59 -9.72
N GLY A 99 -0.36 -10.38 -10.79
CA GLY A 99 -1.14 -11.44 -11.43
C GLY A 99 -2.38 -11.87 -10.65
N MET A 100 -2.81 -11.07 -9.66
CA MET A 100 -4.00 -11.34 -8.84
C MET A 100 -5.23 -10.60 -9.35
N GLU A 101 -6.40 -11.20 -9.19
CA GLU A 101 -7.70 -10.53 -9.41
C GLU A 101 -8.02 -9.59 -8.25
N VAL A 102 -8.44 -8.36 -8.55
CA VAL A 102 -8.77 -7.33 -7.55
C VAL A 102 -10.26 -6.96 -7.67
N PRO A 103 -11.17 -7.73 -7.05
CA PRO A 103 -12.61 -7.48 -7.18
C PRO A 103 -13.07 -6.24 -6.40
N GLU A 104 -12.31 -5.82 -5.38
CA GLU A 104 -12.69 -4.72 -4.51
C GLU A 104 -11.48 -3.87 -4.10
N VAL A 105 -11.61 -2.56 -4.29
CA VAL A 105 -10.71 -1.54 -3.76
C VAL A 105 -11.52 -0.51 -2.97
N ALA A 106 -11.40 -0.53 -1.65
CA ALA A 106 -12.00 0.45 -0.76
C ALA A 106 -11.04 1.60 -0.52
N VAL A 107 -11.44 2.83 -0.85
CA VAL A 107 -10.62 4.04 -0.65
C VAL A 107 -11.11 4.80 0.57
N HIS A 108 -10.21 5.06 1.51
CA HIS A 108 -10.42 5.87 2.71
C HIS A 108 -9.67 7.19 2.54
N VAL A 109 -10.40 8.30 2.59
CA VAL A 109 -9.80 9.63 2.57
C VAL A 109 -9.57 10.06 4.01
N GLU A 110 -8.31 10.15 4.43
CA GLU A 110 -7.94 10.46 5.82
C GLU A 110 -7.84 11.97 6.07
N ARG A 111 -7.37 12.71 5.05
CA ARG A 111 -7.16 14.15 5.15
C ARG A 111 -7.41 14.83 3.81
N LEU A 112 -7.98 16.03 3.91
CA LEU A 112 -8.09 16.97 2.81
C LEU A 112 -7.17 18.16 3.09
N HIS A 113 -6.24 18.42 2.18
CA HIS A 113 -5.27 19.51 2.28
C HIS A 113 -5.74 20.70 1.49
N SER A 114 -6.19 21.74 2.19
CA SER A 114 -6.42 23.02 1.54
C SER A 114 -5.08 23.61 1.14
N ALA A 115 -4.98 24.10 -0.11
CA ALA A 115 -3.85 24.96 -0.46
C ALA A 115 -3.80 26.11 0.55
N PRO A 116 -2.63 26.44 1.13
CA PRO A 116 -2.52 27.65 1.91
C PRO A 116 -2.91 28.79 0.98
N VAL A 117 -4.02 29.47 1.27
CA VAL A 117 -4.27 30.80 0.72
C VAL A 117 -3.01 31.57 1.06
N GLN A 118 -2.20 31.87 0.05
CA GLN A 118 -1.12 32.83 0.17
C GLN A 118 -1.84 34.15 0.42
N GLY A 119 -2.11 34.42 1.70
CA GLY A 119 -2.72 35.66 2.12
C GLY A 119 -1.80 36.76 1.62
N THR A 120 -2.27 37.49 0.62
CA THR A 120 -1.76 38.80 0.27
C THR A 120 -1.77 39.61 1.56
N ALA A 121 -0.57 39.91 2.08
CA ALA A 121 -0.26 40.85 3.15
C ALA A 121 -1.49 41.58 3.76
N GLN A 122 -2.19 40.95 4.70
CA GLN A 122 -3.22 41.65 5.45
C GLN A 122 -2.49 42.51 6.49
N GLY A 123 -2.49 43.82 6.23
CA GLY A 123 -1.85 44.83 7.04
C GLY A 123 -2.21 44.70 8.53
N ARG A 124 -1.19 44.93 9.34
CA ARG A 124 -1.27 45.18 10.78
C ARG A 124 -2.46 46.10 11.08
N THR A 125 -3.36 45.65 11.93
CA THR A 125 -4.25 46.54 12.69
C THR A 125 -3.80 46.53 14.14
N ARG A 126 -3.49 47.74 14.61
CA ARG A 126 -3.16 48.11 16.00
C ARG A 126 -4.42 48.14 16.84
#